data_AF-A0A7M3U5C0-F1
#
_entry.id   AF-A0A7M3U5C0-F1
#
_cell.length_a   1.000
_cell.length_b   1.000
_cell.length_c   1.000
_cell.angle_alpha   90.00
_cell.angle_beta   90.00
_cell.angle_gamma   90.00
#
_symmetry.space_group_name_H-M   'P 1'
#
loop_
_entity.id
_entity.type
_entity.pdbx_description
1 polymer ?
#
loop_
_entity_poly.entity_id
_entity_poly.type
_entity_poly.pdbx_seq_one_letter_code
_entity_poly.pdbx_strand_id
1 'polypeptide(L)'
;MTPGGGVREARTADSDAFAELLLRARLVTPETLAYARQVKDRSGAHIDQVLISEGLLDSESLLLAEAQAWGIHPIDLEAVSFDDALVRRFPGQTYLSENWLPIRTLANGTIIVATARGVAPHRVERVRALLGGAQVQFVATTSWGIKNACLRLFRAEIAEEAANELWRQNPAMSARVTFSRGQKVGGALAAVGLIVLAVFWPVQVVIGVIAAASLIFLAGTSFKFIVAMRGARYDVVERVSRRQVAELDDRDLPRYTVLVPVFREANIVGQLISNLGSIDYPTEKLEVLILIEEEDHETRDAVLASTPPAHFRIITIPKGHPQTKPRACNVGLYFATGDFLVIYDAEDTPEPDQLKKAVVAFRRGGDATVCVQASLNYFNDSENVLTRMFTLEYSYWFDYMLAGLDYGDLPIPLGGTSNHFRTDALIELGGWDPYNVTEDADLGIRASALGYRVGVINSTTMEEANTSIPNFIRQRSRWIKGYMQTSLVHARQPIALLRQIGMRRFLAFVLLIAGTPLTFLGVIPFYVVTAITVVAPLEIVEQFFPVWLLWITLLNFVIGNVVMIYLSMMGPYKRGTFHLVLWALLNPLYWVLHSIAAYKALWQLLTNPHYWEKTEHGLTTHVHSH
;
A
#
# COMPACT_ATOMS: atom_id res chain seq x y z
N MET A 1 -19.35 -23.47 12.69
CA MET A 1 -20.72 -23.41 12.15
C MET A 1 -20.69 -22.46 10.97
N THR A 2 -20.86 -22.99 9.76
CA THR A 2 -20.84 -22.28 8.48
C THR A 2 -22.02 -21.31 8.35
N PRO A 3 -21.83 -20.00 8.16
CA PRO A 3 -22.92 -19.09 7.80
C PRO A 3 -23.08 -19.06 6.27
N GLY A 4 -23.45 -20.21 5.68
CA GLY A 4 -23.59 -20.35 4.22
C GLY A 4 -25.03 -20.50 3.72
N GLY A 5 -26.02 -20.55 4.62
CA GLY A 5 -27.38 -21.01 4.27
C GLY A 5 -28.45 -19.94 4.05
N GLY A 6 -28.16 -18.64 4.24
CA GLY A 6 -29.21 -17.62 4.41
C GLY A 6 -29.34 -16.53 3.34
N VAL A 7 -28.51 -16.49 2.29
CA VAL A 7 -28.31 -15.23 1.51
C VAL A 7 -28.97 -15.22 0.13
N ARG A 8 -29.85 -16.16 -0.22
CA ARG A 8 -30.65 -16.10 -1.46
C ARG A 8 -32.07 -15.58 -1.25
N GLU A 9 -32.24 -14.50 -0.48
CA GLU A 9 -33.40 -13.63 -0.70
C GLU A 9 -33.07 -12.74 -1.90
N ALA A 10 -33.77 -12.94 -3.02
CA ALA A 10 -33.61 -12.08 -4.20
C ALA A 10 -33.89 -10.63 -3.79
N ARG A 11 -32.86 -9.78 -3.81
CA ARG A 11 -33.05 -8.33 -3.65
C ARG A 11 -34.12 -7.87 -4.64
N THR A 12 -34.95 -6.92 -4.23
CA THR A 12 -36.04 -6.36 -5.05
C THR A 12 -35.54 -5.93 -6.45
N ALA A 13 -34.32 -5.41 -6.53
CA ALA A 13 -33.65 -5.00 -7.75
C ALA A 13 -33.54 -6.11 -8.82
N ASP A 14 -33.42 -7.39 -8.43
CA ASP A 14 -33.31 -8.50 -9.39
C ASP A 14 -34.65 -9.10 -9.82
N SER A 15 -35.77 -8.56 -9.34
CA SER A 15 -37.10 -9.08 -9.66
C SER A 15 -37.59 -8.64 -11.04
N ASP A 16 -38.39 -9.48 -11.71
CA ASP A 16 -39.05 -9.09 -12.96
C ASP A 16 -39.98 -7.88 -12.75
N ALA A 17 -40.55 -7.73 -11.56
CA ALA A 17 -41.34 -6.56 -11.19
C ALA A 17 -40.52 -5.26 -11.22
N PHE A 18 -39.26 -5.30 -10.78
CA PHE A 18 -38.36 -4.15 -10.84
C PHE A 18 -37.92 -3.84 -12.28
N ALA A 19 -37.60 -4.87 -13.05
CA ALA A 19 -37.30 -4.72 -14.48
C ALA A 19 -38.49 -4.09 -15.25
N GLU A 20 -39.72 -4.54 -14.97
CA GLU A 20 -40.93 -3.96 -15.54
C GLU A 20 -41.16 -2.51 -15.07
N LEU A 21 -40.85 -2.20 -13.81
CA LEU A 21 -40.91 -0.84 -13.29
C LEU A 21 -39.95 0.09 -14.05
N LEU A 22 -38.69 -0.32 -14.26
CA LEU A 22 -37.71 0.46 -15.01
C LEU A 22 -38.16 0.72 -16.46
N LEU A 23 -38.73 -0.30 -17.12
CA LEU A 23 -39.26 -0.17 -18.48
C LEU A 23 -40.48 0.76 -18.54
N ARG A 24 -41.44 0.60 -17.61
CA ARG A 24 -42.65 1.44 -17.55
C ARG A 24 -42.31 2.90 -17.25
N ALA A 25 -41.31 3.14 -16.39
CA ALA A 25 -40.80 4.47 -16.07
C ALA A 25 -39.93 5.06 -17.20
N ARG A 26 -39.65 4.31 -18.28
CA ARG A 26 -38.77 4.70 -19.39
C ARG A 26 -37.35 5.07 -18.95
N LEU A 27 -36.89 4.47 -17.86
CA LEU A 27 -35.53 4.66 -17.34
C LEU A 27 -34.50 3.80 -18.09
N VAL A 28 -34.95 2.67 -18.65
CA VAL A 28 -34.15 1.78 -19.49
C VAL A 28 -34.96 1.33 -20.70
N THR A 29 -34.29 0.93 -21.78
CA THR A 29 -34.95 0.28 -22.93
C THR A 29 -34.88 -1.24 -22.81
N PRO A 30 -35.72 -2.00 -23.56
CA PRO A 30 -35.61 -3.46 -23.62
C PRO A 30 -34.22 -3.95 -24.03
N GLU A 31 -33.55 -3.25 -24.95
CA GLU A 31 -32.20 -3.56 -25.42
C GLU A 31 -31.18 -3.35 -24.30
N THR A 32 -31.23 -2.21 -23.62
CA THR A 32 -30.36 -1.90 -22.48
C THR A 32 -30.53 -2.92 -21.34
N LEU A 33 -31.77 -3.29 -21.03
CA LEU A 33 -32.06 -4.27 -19.99
C LEU A 33 -31.60 -5.69 -20.39
N ALA A 34 -31.70 -6.05 -21.68
CA ALA A 34 -31.17 -7.31 -22.19
C ALA A 34 -29.64 -7.37 -22.09
N TYR A 35 -28.94 -6.28 -22.43
CA TYR A 35 -27.50 -6.15 -22.24
C TYR A 35 -27.11 -6.26 -20.76
N ALA A 36 -27.82 -5.55 -19.87
CA ALA A 36 -27.56 -5.62 -18.44
C ALA A 36 -27.78 -7.04 -17.88
N ARG A 37 -28.79 -7.78 -18.38
CA ARG A 37 -28.99 -9.20 -18.02
C ARG A 37 -27.83 -10.08 -18.49
N GLN A 38 -27.30 -9.86 -19.69
CA GLN A 38 -26.14 -10.60 -20.19
C GLN A 38 -24.89 -10.36 -19.32
N VAL A 39 -24.63 -9.11 -18.94
CA VAL A 39 -23.51 -8.76 -18.06
C VAL A 39 -23.70 -9.38 -16.68
N LYS A 40 -24.89 -9.30 -16.10
CA LYS A 40 -25.26 -9.99 -14.86
C LYS A 40 -25.01 -11.50 -14.93
N ASP A 41 -25.40 -12.16 -16.02
CA ASP A 41 -25.21 -13.61 -16.16
C ASP A 41 -23.72 -13.97 -16.28
N ARG A 42 -22.91 -13.08 -16.87
CA ARG A 42 -21.45 -13.22 -16.98
C ARG A 42 -20.74 -13.00 -15.66
N SER A 43 -21.12 -12.00 -14.86
CA SER A 43 -20.39 -11.62 -13.65
C SER A 43 -21.04 -12.06 -12.34
N GLY A 44 -22.29 -12.52 -12.38
CA GLY A 44 -23.07 -12.86 -11.19
C GLY A 44 -23.42 -11.66 -10.30
N ALA A 45 -23.17 -10.42 -10.76
CA ALA A 45 -23.56 -9.22 -10.02
C ALA A 45 -25.06 -8.96 -10.09
N HIS A 46 -25.55 -8.09 -9.21
CA HIS A 46 -26.95 -7.68 -9.24
C HIS A 46 -27.21 -6.69 -10.39
N ILE A 47 -28.42 -6.71 -10.93
CA ILE A 47 -28.76 -5.92 -12.12
C ILE A 47 -28.67 -4.40 -11.88
N ASP A 48 -28.97 -3.93 -10.66
CA ASP A 48 -28.81 -2.53 -10.23
C ASP A 48 -27.35 -2.06 -10.30
N GLN A 49 -26.42 -2.93 -9.86
CA GLN A 49 -24.99 -2.65 -9.91
C GLN A 49 -24.49 -2.57 -11.35
N VAL A 50 -24.92 -3.50 -12.21
CA VAL A 50 -24.59 -3.51 -13.63
C VAL A 50 -25.11 -2.26 -14.34
N LEU A 51 -26.36 -1.87 -14.08
CA LEU A 51 -26.96 -0.69 -14.70
C LEU A 51 -26.17 0.59 -14.38
N ILE A 52 -25.67 0.73 -13.15
CA ILE A 52 -24.83 1.87 -12.76
C ILE A 52 -23.42 1.74 -13.35
N SER A 53 -22.73 0.61 -13.15
CA SER A 53 -21.31 0.49 -13.48
C SER A 53 -21.02 0.63 -14.97
N GLU A 54 -21.95 0.15 -15.80
CA GLU A 54 -21.92 0.25 -17.27
C GLU A 54 -22.45 1.60 -17.80
N GLY A 55 -22.86 2.52 -16.91
CA GLY A 55 -23.36 3.85 -17.30
C GLY A 55 -24.72 3.82 -18.01
N LEU A 56 -25.50 2.74 -17.81
CA LEU A 56 -26.81 2.54 -18.46
C LEU A 56 -27.94 3.25 -17.72
N LEU A 57 -27.77 3.49 -16.42
CA LEU A 57 -28.69 4.21 -15.56
C LEU A 57 -27.92 5.01 -14.51
N ASP A 58 -28.26 6.27 -14.31
CA ASP A 58 -27.65 7.09 -13.27
C ASP A 58 -28.16 6.69 -11.87
N SER A 59 -27.39 7.04 -10.84
CA SER A 59 -27.70 6.65 -9.46
C SER A 59 -28.95 7.31 -8.88
N GLU A 60 -29.35 8.48 -9.40
CA GLU A 60 -30.54 9.21 -8.92
C GLU A 60 -31.81 8.56 -9.49
N SER A 61 -31.83 8.27 -10.80
CA SER A 61 -32.90 7.53 -11.45
C SER A 61 -33.10 6.14 -10.85
N LEU A 62 -32.01 5.42 -10.56
CA LEU A 62 -32.09 4.14 -9.87
C LEU A 62 -32.72 4.30 -8.48
N LEU A 63 -32.29 5.30 -7.71
CA LEU A 63 -32.85 5.57 -6.37
C LEU A 63 -34.37 5.79 -6.43
N LEU A 64 -34.86 6.56 -7.41
CA LEU A 64 -36.29 6.81 -7.58
C LEU A 64 -37.06 5.51 -7.85
N ALA A 65 -36.52 4.65 -8.72
CA ALA A 65 -37.10 3.36 -9.04
C ALA A 65 -37.11 2.41 -7.82
N GLU A 66 -36.02 2.35 -7.07
CA GLU A 66 -35.92 1.55 -5.85
C GLU A 66 -36.87 2.06 -4.76
N ALA A 67 -36.95 3.37 -4.55
CA ALA A 67 -37.86 3.98 -3.59
C ALA A 67 -39.32 3.62 -3.91
N GLN A 68 -39.70 3.69 -5.19
CA GLN A 68 -41.02 3.27 -5.66
C GLN A 68 -41.27 1.78 -5.44
N ALA A 69 -40.29 0.92 -5.77
CA ALA A 69 -40.39 -0.52 -5.55
C ALA A 69 -40.53 -0.90 -4.07
N TRP A 70 -39.91 -0.13 -3.18
CA TRP A 70 -40.00 -0.32 -1.72
C TRP A 70 -41.21 0.37 -1.08
N GLY A 71 -41.94 1.21 -1.83
CA GLY A 71 -43.06 1.98 -1.31
C GLY A 71 -42.66 3.05 -0.28
N ILE A 72 -41.44 3.60 -0.39
CA ILE A 72 -40.92 4.65 0.50
C ILE A 72 -40.50 5.89 -0.29
N HIS A 73 -40.33 7.02 0.39
CA HIS A 73 -39.93 8.27 -0.27
C HIS A 73 -38.40 8.34 -0.45
N PRO A 74 -37.90 8.81 -1.59
CA PRO A 74 -36.49 9.12 -1.77
C PRO A 74 -36.11 10.36 -0.94
N ILE A 75 -34.85 10.41 -0.51
CA ILE A 75 -34.29 11.55 0.20
C ILE A 75 -32.84 11.79 -0.22
N ASP A 76 -32.52 13.07 -0.45
CA ASP A 76 -31.14 13.54 -0.54
C ASP A 76 -30.63 13.89 0.86
N LEU A 77 -29.58 13.20 1.31
CA LEU A 77 -28.99 13.43 2.63
C LEU A 77 -28.16 14.71 2.69
N GLU A 78 -27.77 15.29 1.56
CA GLU A 78 -27.02 16.55 1.55
C GLU A 78 -27.89 17.73 1.99
N ALA A 79 -29.17 17.71 1.62
CA ALA A 79 -30.17 18.74 1.92
C ALA A 79 -30.85 18.60 3.30
N VAL A 80 -30.46 17.64 4.13
CA VAL A 80 -31.15 17.30 5.38
C VAL A 80 -30.33 17.67 6.61
N SER A 81 -31.01 18.16 7.66
CA SER A 81 -30.43 18.32 8.99
C SER A 81 -30.58 17.06 9.83
N PHE A 82 -29.50 16.71 10.54
CA PHE A 82 -29.43 15.53 11.38
C PHE A 82 -29.62 15.89 12.86
N ASP A 83 -30.22 14.97 13.60
CA ASP A 83 -30.19 14.96 15.05
C ASP A 83 -28.89 14.31 15.52
N ASP A 84 -27.94 15.14 15.93
CA ASP A 84 -26.60 14.70 16.34
C ASP A 84 -26.62 13.68 17.48
N ALA A 85 -27.54 13.84 18.45
CA ALA A 85 -27.62 12.92 19.59
C ALA A 85 -28.07 11.52 19.14
N LEU A 86 -28.97 11.48 18.15
CA LEU A 86 -29.46 10.24 17.57
C LEU A 86 -28.40 9.56 16.68
N VAL A 87 -27.75 10.33 15.81
CA VAL A 87 -26.70 9.83 14.91
C VAL A 87 -25.51 9.29 15.69
N ARG A 88 -25.07 9.99 16.74
CA ARG A 88 -23.88 9.63 17.53
C ARG A 88 -24.08 8.45 18.49
N ARG A 89 -25.26 7.81 18.48
CA ARG A 89 -25.53 6.60 19.26
C ARG A 89 -24.65 5.43 18.85
N PHE A 90 -24.20 5.39 17.58
CA PHE A 90 -23.32 4.35 17.05
C PHE A 90 -22.13 4.97 16.30
N PRO A 91 -20.98 4.27 16.25
CA PRO A 91 -19.88 4.62 15.36
C PRO A 91 -20.33 4.58 13.90
N GLY A 92 -19.74 5.45 13.06
CA GLY A 92 -20.10 5.57 11.65
C GLY A 92 -19.98 4.26 10.86
N GLN A 93 -19.03 3.38 11.19
CA GLN A 93 -18.87 2.06 10.55
C GLN A 93 -20.11 1.18 10.70
N THR A 94 -20.87 1.34 11.79
CA THR A 94 -22.13 0.60 11.99
C THR A 94 -23.10 0.92 10.86
N TYR A 95 -23.25 2.20 10.54
CA TYR A 95 -24.14 2.69 9.49
C TYR A 95 -23.66 2.29 8.09
N LEU A 96 -22.35 2.30 7.86
CA LEU A 96 -21.76 1.87 6.58
C LEU A 96 -21.93 0.37 6.33
N SER A 97 -21.66 -0.47 7.33
CA SER A 97 -21.75 -1.93 7.19
C SER A 97 -23.17 -2.40 6.85
N GLU A 98 -24.17 -1.75 7.44
CA GLU A 98 -25.58 -2.08 7.26
C GLU A 98 -26.30 -1.20 6.22
N ASN A 99 -25.68 -0.15 5.66
CA ASN A 99 -26.31 0.81 4.73
C ASN A 99 -27.62 1.42 5.25
N TRP A 100 -27.60 1.99 6.44
CA TRP A 100 -28.67 2.84 6.97
C TRP A 100 -28.12 3.92 7.90
N LEU A 101 -28.85 5.01 8.08
CA LEU A 101 -28.46 6.12 8.97
C LEU A 101 -29.71 6.80 9.54
N PRO A 102 -29.84 7.02 10.86
CA PRO A 102 -30.96 7.74 11.41
C PRO A 102 -30.82 9.23 11.11
N ILE A 103 -31.94 9.91 10.85
CA ILE A 103 -31.95 11.33 10.50
C ILE A 103 -32.38 12.17 11.69
N ARG A 104 -33.62 11.97 12.17
CA ARG A 104 -34.22 12.77 13.24
C ARG A 104 -35.40 12.05 13.87
N THR A 105 -35.75 12.48 15.08
CA THR A 105 -36.97 12.04 15.77
C THR A 105 -38.11 13.04 15.53
N LEU A 106 -39.29 12.54 15.14
CA LEU A 106 -40.51 13.34 14.97
C LEU A 106 -41.20 13.58 16.32
N ALA A 107 -42.09 14.57 16.38
CA ALA A 107 -42.83 14.92 17.61
C ALA A 107 -43.67 13.76 18.20
N ASN A 108 -44.04 12.77 17.38
CA ASN A 108 -44.76 11.57 17.80
C ASN A 108 -43.84 10.41 18.27
N GLY A 109 -42.52 10.64 18.38
CA GLY A 109 -41.53 9.64 18.76
C GLY A 109 -41.07 8.70 17.63
N THR A 110 -41.53 8.90 16.40
CA THR A 110 -41.08 8.11 15.23
C THR A 110 -39.73 8.62 14.74
N ILE A 111 -38.79 7.71 14.50
CA ILE A 111 -37.47 8.02 13.95
C ILE A 111 -37.47 7.86 12.44
N ILE A 112 -37.04 8.89 11.71
CA ILE A 112 -36.80 8.79 10.27
C ILE A 112 -35.42 8.14 10.05
N VAL A 113 -35.38 7.09 9.24
CA VAL A 113 -34.16 6.33 8.93
C VAL A 113 -33.93 6.30 7.42
N ALA A 114 -32.78 6.81 6.98
CA ALA A 114 -32.32 6.65 5.61
C ALA A 114 -31.80 5.23 5.39
N THR A 115 -32.10 4.61 4.25
CA THR A 115 -31.53 3.30 3.88
C THR A 115 -31.24 3.20 2.38
N ALA A 116 -30.17 2.49 2.05
CA ALA A 116 -29.77 2.21 0.66
C ALA A 116 -29.95 0.74 0.27
N ARG A 117 -30.87 0.06 0.94
CA ARG A 117 -31.20 -1.35 0.73
C ARG A 117 -32.68 -1.52 1.13
N GLY A 118 -33.32 -2.58 0.62
CA GLY A 118 -34.75 -2.83 0.85
C GLY A 118 -35.17 -2.94 2.32
N VAL A 119 -36.46 -2.70 2.57
CA VAL A 119 -37.12 -2.66 3.89
C VAL A 119 -37.80 -3.98 4.25
N ALA A 120 -37.06 -5.10 4.16
CA ALA A 120 -37.59 -6.41 4.54
C ALA A 120 -37.95 -6.46 6.05
N PRO A 121 -39.01 -7.20 6.47
CA PRO A 121 -39.50 -7.17 7.85
C PRO A 121 -38.44 -7.47 8.93
N HIS A 122 -37.56 -8.45 8.68
CA HIS A 122 -36.48 -8.81 9.61
C HIS A 122 -35.49 -7.65 9.83
N ARG A 123 -35.28 -6.83 8.80
CA ARG A 123 -34.32 -5.72 8.81
C ARG A 123 -34.90 -4.50 9.50
N VAL A 124 -36.18 -4.24 9.25
CA VAL A 124 -36.96 -3.23 9.99
C VAL A 124 -36.89 -3.54 11.48
N GLU A 125 -37.13 -4.80 11.87
CA GLU A 125 -37.10 -5.21 13.28
C GLU A 125 -35.71 -5.07 13.91
N ARG A 126 -34.65 -5.45 13.18
CA ARG A 126 -33.27 -5.25 13.64
C ARG A 126 -32.93 -3.77 13.88
N VAL A 127 -33.27 -2.89 12.93
CA VAL A 127 -33.03 -1.45 13.07
C VAL A 127 -33.85 -0.86 14.22
N ARG A 128 -35.10 -1.29 14.40
CA ARG A 128 -35.93 -0.92 15.56
C ARG A 128 -35.30 -1.36 16.87
N ALA A 129 -34.81 -2.60 16.96
CA ALA A 129 -34.15 -3.11 18.14
C ALA A 129 -32.90 -2.28 18.50
N LEU A 130 -32.06 -1.96 17.50
CA LEU A 130 -30.89 -1.10 17.70
C LEU A 130 -31.29 0.30 18.19
N LEU A 131 -32.38 0.85 17.68
CA LEU A 131 -32.90 2.16 18.08
C LEU A 131 -33.72 2.12 19.39
N GLY A 132 -33.76 1.00 20.11
CA GLY A 132 -34.42 0.89 21.41
C GLY A 132 -35.94 0.65 21.32
N GLY A 133 -36.41 0.04 20.23
CA GLY A 133 -37.83 -0.29 20.02
C GLY A 133 -38.70 0.87 19.53
N ALA A 134 -38.09 2.01 19.18
CA ALA A 134 -38.81 3.15 18.63
C ALA A 134 -39.49 2.81 17.30
N GLN A 135 -40.62 3.46 17.02
CA GLN A 135 -41.22 3.40 15.68
C GLN A 135 -40.25 4.02 14.67
N VAL A 136 -40.08 3.37 13.52
CA VAL A 136 -39.18 3.86 12.45
C VAL A 136 -39.96 4.06 11.16
N GLN A 137 -39.64 5.14 10.46
CA GLN A 137 -40.09 5.42 9.10
C GLN A 137 -38.88 5.45 8.18
N PHE A 138 -38.86 4.57 7.18
CA PHE A 138 -37.77 4.51 6.22
C PHE A 138 -37.94 5.50 5.07
N VAL A 139 -36.81 6.06 4.63
CA VAL A 139 -36.66 6.84 3.41
C VAL A 139 -35.48 6.27 2.61
N ALA A 140 -35.60 6.25 1.28
CA ALA A 140 -34.60 5.67 0.40
C ALA A 140 -33.48 6.69 0.11
N THR A 141 -32.23 6.25 0.11
CA THR A 141 -31.10 7.03 -0.38
C THR A 141 -30.05 6.09 -1.02
N THR A 142 -29.03 6.61 -1.66
CA THR A 142 -27.97 5.77 -2.25
C THR A 142 -26.96 5.31 -1.20
N SER A 143 -26.26 4.20 -1.45
CA SER A 143 -25.18 3.74 -0.54
C SER A 143 -24.08 4.79 -0.43
N TRP A 144 -23.83 5.53 -1.52
CA TRP A 144 -22.91 6.65 -1.55
C TRP A 144 -23.41 7.85 -0.73
N GLY A 145 -24.71 8.16 -0.76
CA GLY A 145 -25.31 9.18 0.09
C GLY A 145 -25.10 8.91 1.58
N ILE A 146 -25.17 7.64 2.01
CA ILE A 146 -24.85 7.24 3.39
C ILE A 146 -23.36 7.43 3.68
N LYS A 147 -22.46 7.04 2.75
CA LYS A 147 -21.01 7.26 2.89
C LYS A 147 -20.68 8.75 3.04
N ASN A 148 -21.22 9.61 2.17
CA ASN A 148 -21.05 11.06 2.23
C ASN A 148 -21.59 11.66 3.53
N ALA A 149 -22.79 11.23 3.96
CA ALA A 149 -23.36 11.68 5.23
C ALA A 149 -22.48 11.25 6.42
N CYS A 150 -21.98 10.02 6.43
CA CYS A 150 -21.06 9.56 7.47
C CYS A 150 -19.75 10.34 7.46
N LEU A 151 -19.16 10.59 6.29
CA LEU A 151 -17.96 11.41 6.15
C LEU A 151 -18.16 12.82 6.71
N ARG A 152 -19.33 13.44 6.48
CA ARG A 152 -19.68 14.76 7.00
C ARG A 152 -19.89 14.76 8.52
N LEU A 153 -20.67 13.80 9.03
CA LEU A 153 -21.12 13.76 10.43
C LEU A 153 -20.03 13.26 11.39
N PHE A 154 -19.20 12.31 10.94
CA PHE A 154 -18.14 11.67 11.72
C PHE A 154 -16.73 12.13 11.29
N ARG A 155 -16.62 13.31 10.67
CA ARG A 155 -15.37 13.79 10.05
C ARG A 155 -14.18 13.78 11.01
N ALA A 156 -14.40 14.14 12.28
CA ALA A 156 -13.33 14.28 13.25
C ALA A 156 -12.88 12.91 13.76
N GLU A 157 -13.84 12.01 13.98
CA GLU A 157 -13.62 10.63 14.39
C GLU A 157 -12.88 9.85 13.31
N ILE A 158 -13.31 9.98 12.05
CA ILE A 158 -12.64 9.36 10.89
C ILE A 158 -11.21 9.89 10.75
N ALA A 159 -11.00 11.20 10.88
CA ALA A 159 -9.67 11.79 10.81
C ALA A 159 -8.74 11.30 11.94
N GLU A 160 -9.27 11.18 13.16
CA GLU A 160 -8.53 10.70 14.32
C GLU A 160 -8.24 9.20 14.24
N GLU A 161 -9.21 8.39 13.81
CA GLU A 161 -9.05 6.96 13.54
C GLU A 161 -7.98 6.72 12.47
N ALA A 162 -8.10 7.38 11.33
CA ALA A 162 -7.14 7.25 10.25
C ALA A 162 -5.71 7.64 10.65
N ALA A 163 -5.54 8.52 11.63
CA ALA A 163 -4.25 8.95 12.15
C ALA A 163 -3.70 8.05 13.28
N ASN A 164 -4.57 7.44 14.09
CA ASN A 164 -4.16 6.88 15.39
C ASN A 164 -4.62 5.46 15.68
N GLU A 165 -5.35 4.79 14.78
CA GLU A 165 -5.90 3.46 15.06
C GLU A 165 -4.83 2.42 15.38
N LEU A 166 -3.79 2.30 14.55
CA LEU A 166 -2.66 1.39 14.81
C LEU A 166 -2.02 1.65 16.17
N TRP A 167 -1.83 2.92 16.53
CA TRP A 167 -1.25 3.30 17.82
C TRP A 167 -2.16 2.92 18.99
N ARG A 168 -3.48 3.08 18.86
CA ARG A 168 -4.45 2.72 19.91
C ARG A 168 -4.52 1.21 20.11
N GLN A 169 -4.51 0.44 19.03
CA GLN A 169 -4.55 -1.02 19.08
C GLN A 169 -3.22 -1.61 19.56
N ASN A 170 -2.10 -1.15 19.01
CA ASN A 170 -0.78 -1.67 19.34
C ASN A 170 0.31 -0.59 19.29
N PRO A 171 0.52 0.14 20.41
CA PRO A 171 1.54 1.19 20.50
C PRO A 171 2.95 0.71 20.16
N ALA A 172 3.25 -0.56 20.43
CA ALA A 172 4.57 -1.14 20.19
C ALA A 172 4.88 -1.31 18.70
N MET A 173 3.87 -1.32 17.82
CA MET A 173 4.00 -1.51 16.37
C MET A 173 3.86 -0.21 15.56
N SER A 174 3.62 0.93 16.21
CA SER A 174 3.55 2.23 15.52
C SER A 174 4.84 3.05 15.69
N ALA A 175 5.26 3.71 14.62
CA ALA A 175 6.40 4.60 14.51
C ALA A 175 6.17 5.96 15.20
N ARG A 176 4.94 6.27 15.66
CA ARG A 176 4.61 7.51 16.40
C ARG A 176 5.59 7.86 17.51
N VAL A 177 6.17 6.86 18.17
CA VAL A 177 7.29 7.04 19.11
C VAL A 177 8.58 6.53 18.47
N THR A 178 9.40 7.38 17.87
CA THR A 178 10.60 6.93 17.13
C THR A 178 11.54 6.08 17.98
N PHE A 179 11.91 6.56 19.18
CA PHE A 179 12.80 5.85 20.10
C PHE A 179 12.06 5.54 21.40
N SER A 180 11.95 4.25 21.73
CA SER A 180 11.46 3.83 23.04
C SER A 180 12.41 4.27 24.15
N ARG A 181 11.90 4.37 25.39
CA ARG A 181 12.71 4.72 26.56
C ARG A 181 13.89 3.74 26.76
N GLY A 182 13.64 2.44 26.55
CA GLY A 182 14.68 1.41 26.64
C GLY A 182 15.78 1.60 25.59
N GLN A 183 15.41 1.93 24.35
CA GLN A 183 16.39 2.23 23.28
C GLN A 183 17.21 3.48 23.58
N LYS A 184 16.59 4.55 24.11
CA LYS A 184 17.33 5.77 24.50
C LYS A 184 18.36 5.49 25.59
N VAL A 185 17.94 4.79 26.66
CA VAL A 185 18.83 4.45 27.78
C VAL A 185 19.92 3.48 27.33
N GLY A 186 19.56 2.40 26.63
CA GLY A 186 20.51 1.41 26.13
C GLY A 186 21.51 2.01 25.15
N GLY A 187 21.04 2.86 24.22
CA GLY A 187 21.89 3.59 23.29
C GLY A 187 22.85 4.55 23.99
N ALA A 188 22.39 5.29 25.00
CA ALA A 188 23.25 6.17 25.79
C ALA A 188 24.32 5.39 26.57
N LEU A 189 23.94 4.28 27.22
CA LEU A 189 24.89 3.42 27.93
C LEU A 189 25.92 2.79 26.97
N ALA A 190 25.48 2.33 25.80
CA ALA A 190 26.38 1.79 24.78
C ALA A 190 27.35 2.86 24.25
N ALA A 191 26.87 4.09 24.02
CA ALA A 191 27.70 5.20 23.59
C ALA A 191 28.75 5.57 24.66
N VAL A 192 28.34 5.68 25.93
CA VAL A 192 29.27 5.95 27.04
C VAL A 192 30.30 4.81 27.17
N GLY A 193 29.86 3.56 27.11
CA GLY A 193 30.76 2.40 27.15
C GLY A 193 31.77 2.42 26.00
N LEU A 194 31.33 2.71 24.77
CA LEU A 194 32.21 2.83 23.61
C LEU A 194 33.21 3.98 23.77
N ILE A 195 32.79 5.13 24.28
CA ILE A 195 33.68 6.27 24.56
C ILE A 195 34.73 5.89 25.61
N VAL A 196 34.31 5.26 26.71
CA VAL A 196 35.24 4.78 27.75
C VAL A 196 36.26 3.82 27.16
N LEU A 197 35.81 2.81 26.40
CA LEU A 197 36.72 1.89 25.71
C LEU A 197 37.65 2.61 24.74
N ALA A 198 37.16 3.61 23.99
CA ALA A 198 37.96 4.36 23.03
C ALA A 198 39.01 5.25 23.69
N VAL A 199 38.77 5.74 24.91
CA VAL A 199 39.75 6.51 25.70
C VAL A 199 40.90 5.62 26.18
N PHE A 200 40.60 4.41 26.66
CA PHE A 200 41.61 3.50 27.21
C PHE A 200 42.29 2.61 26.14
N TRP A 201 41.58 2.25 25.06
CA TRP A 201 42.03 1.33 24.01
C TRP A 201 41.61 1.80 22.60
N PRO A 202 42.02 2.99 22.16
CA PRO A 202 41.55 3.59 20.91
C PRO A 202 41.77 2.71 19.68
N VAL A 203 42.97 2.12 19.55
CA VAL A 203 43.33 1.29 18.38
C VAL A 203 42.49 0.00 18.35
N GLN A 204 42.34 -0.68 19.49
CA GLN A 204 41.57 -1.92 19.59
C GLN A 204 40.08 -1.68 19.33
N VAL A 205 39.54 -0.55 19.79
CA VAL A 205 38.15 -0.16 19.49
C VAL A 205 37.97 0.10 17.99
N VAL A 206 38.88 0.83 17.35
CA VAL A 206 38.81 1.06 15.89
C VAL A 206 38.86 -0.26 15.13
N ILE A 207 39.79 -1.15 15.47
CA ILE A 207 39.90 -2.50 14.88
C ILE A 207 38.59 -3.27 15.07
N GLY A 208 38.04 -3.28 16.29
CA GLY A 208 36.80 -3.99 16.62
C GLY A 208 35.59 -3.46 15.86
N VAL A 209 35.45 -2.14 15.75
CA VAL A 209 34.36 -1.48 15.01
C VAL A 209 34.45 -1.80 13.52
N ILE A 210 35.64 -1.68 12.92
CA ILE A 210 35.83 -1.99 11.50
C ILE A 210 35.62 -3.47 11.23
N ALA A 211 36.12 -4.36 12.09
CA ALA A 211 35.88 -5.81 11.97
C ALA A 211 34.38 -6.13 12.05
N ALA A 212 33.66 -5.58 13.02
CA ALA A 212 32.23 -5.78 13.16
C ALA A 212 31.45 -5.25 11.94
N ALA A 213 31.78 -4.03 11.48
CA ALA A 213 31.16 -3.45 10.29
C ALA A 213 31.45 -4.29 9.04
N SER A 214 32.67 -4.81 8.90
CA SER A 214 33.05 -5.70 7.78
C SER A 214 32.26 -7.00 7.79
N LEU A 215 32.10 -7.62 8.97
CA LEU A 215 31.31 -8.84 9.12
C LEU A 215 29.82 -8.60 8.83
N ILE A 216 29.25 -7.48 9.27
CA ILE A 216 27.87 -7.09 8.96
C ILE A 216 27.70 -6.88 7.45
N PHE A 217 28.64 -6.18 6.82
CA PHE A 217 28.61 -5.94 5.37
C PHE A 217 28.69 -7.25 4.59
N LEU A 218 29.59 -8.16 4.98
CA LEU A 218 29.72 -9.48 4.37
C LEU A 218 28.44 -10.31 4.55
N ALA A 219 27.88 -10.34 5.76
CA ALA A 219 26.64 -11.06 6.05
C ALA A 219 25.47 -10.51 5.22
N GLY A 220 25.31 -9.19 5.16
CA GLY A 220 24.26 -8.53 4.38
C GLY A 220 24.38 -8.79 2.88
N THR A 221 25.59 -8.68 2.34
CA THR A 221 25.83 -8.92 0.90
C THR A 221 25.68 -10.40 0.54
N SER A 222 26.18 -11.31 1.37
CA SER A 222 25.99 -12.75 1.20
C SER A 222 24.52 -13.13 1.28
N PHE A 223 23.77 -12.55 2.20
CA PHE A 223 22.32 -12.76 2.32
C PHE A 223 21.59 -12.32 1.05
N LYS A 224 21.84 -11.09 0.56
CA LYS A 224 21.25 -10.57 -0.68
C LYS A 224 21.56 -11.47 -1.87
N PHE A 225 22.82 -11.90 -2.01
CA PHE A 225 23.22 -12.84 -3.06
C PHE A 225 22.47 -14.18 -2.96
N ILE A 226 22.47 -14.83 -1.80
CA ILE A 226 21.80 -16.13 -1.62
C ILE A 226 20.30 -16.03 -1.91
N VAL A 227 19.64 -14.97 -1.43
CA VAL A 227 18.21 -14.75 -1.64
C VAL A 227 17.93 -14.50 -3.13
N ALA A 228 18.66 -13.58 -3.77
CA ALA A 228 18.48 -13.28 -5.18
C ALA A 228 18.74 -14.49 -6.09
N MET A 229 19.76 -15.30 -5.79
CA MET A 229 20.03 -16.54 -6.53
C MET A 229 18.92 -17.60 -6.34
N ARG A 230 18.24 -17.62 -5.19
CA ARG A 230 17.03 -18.45 -5.01
C ARG A 230 15.86 -17.89 -5.81
N GLY A 231 15.70 -16.56 -5.82
CA GLY A 231 14.72 -15.87 -6.65
C GLY A 231 14.88 -16.22 -8.13
N ALA A 232 16.11 -16.17 -8.65
CA ALA A 232 16.43 -16.51 -10.04
C ALA A 232 16.04 -17.95 -10.42
N ARG A 233 16.14 -18.91 -9.50
CA ARG A 233 15.72 -20.30 -9.72
C ARG A 233 14.21 -20.47 -9.69
N TYR A 234 13.53 -19.70 -8.85
CA TYR A 234 12.08 -19.73 -8.70
C TYR A 234 11.37 -19.02 -9.86
N ASP A 235 12.05 -18.08 -10.51
CA ASP A 235 11.56 -17.29 -11.65
C ASP A 235 11.50 -18.04 -12.99
N VAL A 236 12.09 -19.24 -13.07
CA VAL A 236 11.93 -20.13 -14.25
C VAL A 236 10.48 -20.60 -14.39
N VAL A 237 9.67 -20.48 -13.34
CA VAL A 237 8.25 -20.84 -13.33
C VAL A 237 7.40 -19.58 -13.24
N GLU A 238 6.59 -19.33 -14.27
CA GLU A 238 5.56 -18.29 -14.23
C GLU A 238 4.65 -18.50 -13.01
N ARG A 239 4.62 -17.55 -12.06
CA ARG A 239 3.92 -17.72 -10.78
C ARG A 239 2.42 -17.86 -10.97
N VAL A 240 1.87 -17.00 -11.82
CA VAL A 240 0.48 -17.02 -12.29
C VAL A 240 0.51 -17.01 -13.82
N SER A 241 0.08 -18.11 -14.43
CA SER A 241 0.05 -18.23 -15.88
C SER A 241 -1.15 -17.51 -16.50
N ARG A 242 -0.98 -17.05 -17.73
CA ARG A 242 -2.10 -16.51 -18.54
C ARG A 242 -3.29 -17.46 -18.63
N ARG A 243 -3.03 -18.78 -18.67
CA ARG A 243 -4.06 -19.81 -18.67
C ARG A 243 -4.91 -19.76 -17.40
N GLN A 244 -4.28 -19.63 -16.23
CA GLN A 244 -5.00 -19.54 -14.96
C GLN A 244 -5.85 -18.28 -14.86
N VAL A 245 -5.37 -17.16 -15.42
CA VAL A 245 -6.17 -15.91 -15.51
C VAL A 245 -7.37 -16.11 -16.43
N ALA A 246 -7.16 -16.72 -17.60
CA ALA A 246 -8.22 -16.98 -18.58
C ALA A 246 -9.25 -18.03 -18.11
N GLU A 247 -8.87 -18.92 -17.18
CA GLU A 247 -9.76 -19.91 -16.56
C GLU A 247 -10.60 -19.34 -15.41
N LEU A 248 -10.40 -18.07 -15.02
CA LEU A 248 -11.26 -17.42 -14.02
C LEU A 248 -12.65 -17.19 -14.60
N ASP A 249 -13.66 -17.60 -13.83
CA ASP A 249 -15.04 -17.22 -14.07
C ASP A 249 -15.32 -15.88 -13.40
N ASP A 250 -15.78 -14.89 -14.17
CA ASP A 250 -16.14 -13.57 -13.67
C ASP A 250 -17.22 -13.65 -12.57
N ARG A 251 -18.05 -14.70 -12.54
CA ARG A 251 -19.03 -14.96 -11.47
C ARG A 251 -18.38 -15.19 -10.11
N ASP A 252 -17.23 -15.85 -10.10
CA ASP A 252 -16.50 -16.21 -8.88
C ASP A 252 -15.49 -15.13 -8.46
N LEU A 253 -15.31 -14.08 -9.27
CA LEU A 253 -14.44 -12.97 -8.91
C LEU A 253 -15.00 -12.21 -7.69
N PRO A 254 -14.14 -11.88 -6.70
CA PRO A 254 -14.53 -11.11 -5.52
C PRO A 254 -14.79 -9.63 -5.85
N ARG A 255 -15.33 -8.87 -4.90
CA ARG A 255 -15.34 -7.40 -5.04
C ARG A 255 -13.93 -6.86 -4.78
N TYR A 256 -13.53 -5.84 -5.54
CA TYR A 256 -12.20 -5.24 -5.44
C TYR A 256 -12.32 -3.73 -5.23
N THR A 257 -11.61 -3.18 -4.25
CA THR A 257 -11.44 -1.73 -4.08
C THR A 257 -10.04 -1.31 -4.51
N VAL A 258 -9.96 -0.27 -5.34
CA VAL A 258 -8.71 0.42 -5.71
C VAL A 258 -8.69 1.74 -4.95
N LEU A 259 -7.64 1.99 -4.18
CA LEU A 259 -7.38 3.28 -3.55
C LEU A 259 -6.34 4.04 -4.35
N VAL A 260 -6.62 5.32 -4.64
CA VAL A 260 -5.71 6.20 -5.37
C VAL A 260 -5.55 7.52 -4.59
N PRO A 261 -4.50 7.68 -3.78
CA PRO A 261 -4.17 8.96 -3.17
C PRO A 261 -3.65 9.93 -4.23
N VAL A 262 -4.28 11.11 -4.35
CA VAL A 262 -3.89 12.15 -5.30
C VAL A 262 -3.78 13.48 -4.55
N PHE A 263 -2.64 14.17 -4.68
CA PHE A 263 -2.44 15.46 -4.01
C PHE A 263 -1.62 16.43 -4.84
N ARG A 264 -2.28 17.48 -5.32
CA ARG A 264 -1.76 18.56 -6.19
C ARG A 264 -1.21 18.04 -7.51
N GLU A 265 -2.02 17.22 -8.16
CA GLU A 265 -1.64 16.41 -9.33
C GLU A 265 -2.73 16.50 -10.42
N ALA A 266 -3.36 17.66 -10.55
CA ALA A 266 -4.42 17.92 -11.54
C ALA A 266 -3.99 17.60 -12.99
N ASN A 267 -2.69 17.75 -13.30
CA ASN A 267 -2.12 17.52 -14.62
C ASN A 267 -2.07 16.05 -15.05
N ILE A 268 -2.09 15.09 -14.11
CA ILE A 268 -2.02 13.65 -14.41
C ILE A 268 -3.37 12.93 -14.32
N VAL A 269 -4.43 13.63 -13.91
CA VAL A 269 -5.78 13.06 -13.75
C VAL A 269 -6.28 12.35 -15.01
N GLY A 270 -6.08 12.92 -16.20
CA GLY A 270 -6.50 12.29 -17.45
C GLY A 270 -5.82 10.94 -17.70
N GLN A 271 -4.51 10.87 -17.42
CA GLN A 271 -3.73 9.65 -17.51
C GLN A 271 -4.20 8.62 -16.47
N LEU A 272 -4.42 9.07 -15.23
CA LEU A 272 -4.93 8.24 -14.13
C LEU A 272 -6.23 7.53 -14.51
N ILE A 273 -7.24 8.28 -14.98
CA ILE A 273 -8.54 7.72 -15.37
C ILE A 273 -8.39 6.73 -16.53
N SER A 274 -7.55 7.05 -17.52
CA SER A 274 -7.27 6.15 -18.64
C SER A 274 -6.58 4.86 -18.20
N ASN A 275 -5.56 4.95 -17.35
CA ASN A 275 -4.78 3.82 -16.87
C ASN A 275 -5.65 2.86 -16.07
N LEU A 276 -6.39 3.38 -15.09
CA LEU A 276 -7.26 2.55 -14.26
C LEU A 276 -8.49 2.05 -15.01
N GLY A 277 -8.97 2.80 -16.01
CA GLY A 277 -10.02 2.34 -16.91
C GLY A 277 -9.62 1.18 -17.83
N SER A 278 -8.31 0.91 -17.97
CA SER A 278 -7.79 -0.21 -18.77
C SER A 278 -7.68 -1.53 -18.02
N ILE A 279 -7.96 -1.54 -16.71
CA ILE A 279 -7.91 -2.74 -15.88
C ILE A 279 -8.96 -3.75 -16.34
N ASP A 280 -8.52 -4.98 -16.61
CA ASP A 280 -9.38 -6.12 -16.96
C ASP A 280 -10.00 -6.73 -15.70
N TYR A 281 -11.09 -6.12 -15.24
CA TYR A 281 -11.92 -6.61 -14.15
C TYR A 281 -13.39 -6.20 -14.36
N PRO A 282 -14.40 -7.01 -13.95
CA PRO A 282 -15.80 -6.62 -14.07
C PRO A 282 -16.09 -5.30 -13.33
N THR A 283 -16.57 -4.29 -14.05
CA THR A 283 -16.78 -2.92 -13.55
C THR A 283 -17.77 -2.89 -12.38
N GLU A 284 -18.76 -3.78 -12.39
CA GLU A 284 -19.78 -3.98 -11.37
C GLU A 284 -19.23 -4.58 -10.06
N LYS A 285 -18.02 -5.15 -10.10
CA LYS A 285 -17.28 -5.69 -8.95
C LYS A 285 -16.06 -4.86 -8.58
N LEU A 286 -15.81 -3.76 -9.29
CA LEU A 286 -14.69 -2.85 -9.07
C LEU A 286 -15.20 -1.56 -8.42
N GLU A 287 -14.49 -1.07 -7.41
CA GLU A 287 -14.70 0.24 -6.81
C GLU A 287 -13.38 1.00 -6.86
N VAL A 288 -13.34 2.18 -7.47
CA VAL A 288 -12.15 3.04 -7.48
C VAL A 288 -12.41 4.25 -6.60
N LEU A 289 -11.65 4.40 -5.51
CA LEU A 289 -11.73 5.51 -4.58
C LEU A 289 -10.53 6.43 -4.80
N ILE A 290 -10.79 7.60 -5.40
CA ILE A 290 -9.82 8.68 -5.57
C ILE A 290 -9.84 9.52 -4.29
N LEU A 291 -8.71 9.54 -3.58
CA LEU A 291 -8.56 10.14 -2.26
C LEU A 291 -7.92 11.52 -2.42
N ILE A 292 -8.68 12.58 -2.18
CA ILE A 292 -8.25 13.97 -2.42
C ILE A 292 -8.34 14.76 -1.11
N GLU A 293 -7.28 15.45 -0.72
CA GLU A 293 -7.29 16.32 0.46
C GLU A 293 -8.30 17.47 0.30
N GLU A 294 -8.99 17.85 1.38
CA GLU A 294 -10.10 18.82 1.39
C GLU A 294 -9.75 20.17 0.74
N GLU A 295 -8.51 20.63 0.84
CA GLU A 295 -8.03 21.88 0.24
C GLU A 295 -7.65 21.79 -1.24
N ASP A 296 -7.54 20.60 -1.82
CA ASP A 296 -7.06 20.40 -3.19
C ASP A 296 -8.20 20.49 -4.20
N HIS A 297 -8.75 21.70 -4.33
CA HIS A 297 -9.85 21.99 -5.23
C HIS A 297 -9.47 21.80 -6.71
N GLU A 298 -8.23 22.13 -7.09
CA GLU A 298 -7.77 22.04 -8.48
C GLU A 298 -7.80 20.59 -8.98
N THR A 299 -7.20 19.66 -8.22
CA THR A 299 -7.22 18.22 -8.56
C THR A 299 -8.65 17.68 -8.57
N ARG A 300 -9.46 18.03 -7.57
CA ARG A 300 -10.87 17.58 -7.50
C ARG A 300 -11.65 18.03 -8.72
N ASP A 301 -11.54 19.30 -9.09
CA ASP A 301 -12.27 19.87 -10.21
C ASP A 301 -11.79 19.26 -11.54
N ALA A 302 -10.49 18.93 -11.67
CA ALA A 302 -9.95 18.17 -12.80
C ALA A 302 -10.53 16.75 -12.90
N VAL A 303 -10.67 16.04 -11.78
CA VAL A 303 -11.31 14.71 -11.75
C VAL A 303 -12.77 14.82 -12.18
N LEU A 304 -13.52 15.79 -11.67
CA LEU A 304 -14.92 15.99 -12.06
C LEU A 304 -15.05 16.34 -13.56
N ALA A 305 -14.16 17.18 -14.09
CA ALA A 305 -14.14 17.55 -15.50
C ALA A 305 -13.80 16.37 -16.43
N SER A 306 -13.10 15.34 -15.93
CA SER A 306 -12.77 14.14 -16.71
C SER A 306 -13.94 13.17 -16.93
N THR A 307 -15.11 13.43 -16.32
CA THR A 307 -16.30 12.57 -16.39
C THR A 307 -15.99 11.10 -16.11
N PRO A 308 -15.47 10.78 -14.91
CA PRO A 308 -14.95 9.45 -14.63
C PRO A 308 -16.10 8.41 -14.62
N PRO A 309 -15.81 7.13 -14.93
CA PRO A 309 -16.82 6.09 -14.94
C PRO A 309 -17.57 5.97 -13.60
N ALA A 310 -18.78 5.41 -13.62
CA ALA A 310 -19.64 5.36 -12.45
C ALA A 310 -19.08 4.54 -11.27
N HIS A 311 -18.09 3.68 -11.48
CA HIS A 311 -17.42 2.94 -10.41
C HIS A 311 -16.25 3.72 -9.77
N PHE A 312 -15.92 4.90 -10.30
CA PHE A 312 -14.98 5.84 -9.71
C PHE A 312 -15.70 6.82 -8.78
N ARG A 313 -15.15 7.04 -7.60
CA ARG A 313 -15.70 7.93 -6.58
C ARG A 313 -14.61 8.71 -5.89
N ILE A 314 -14.89 9.99 -5.61
CA ILE A 314 -13.98 10.86 -4.86
C ILE A 314 -14.31 10.76 -3.38
N ILE A 315 -13.32 10.45 -2.54
CA ILE A 315 -13.40 10.62 -1.10
C ILE A 315 -12.58 11.85 -0.72
N THR A 316 -13.27 12.87 -0.18
CA THR A 316 -12.61 14.05 0.37
C THR A 316 -11.99 13.71 1.72
N ILE A 317 -10.68 13.78 1.82
CA ILE A 317 -9.94 13.49 3.05
C ILE A 317 -10.11 14.70 3.99
N PRO A 318 -10.78 14.51 5.15
CA PRO A 318 -11.03 15.62 6.09
C PRO A 318 -9.69 16.16 6.59
N LYS A 319 -9.56 17.42 6.99
CA LYS A 319 -8.31 17.92 7.60
C LYS A 319 -7.88 17.17 8.87
N GLY A 320 -6.57 17.01 9.06
CA GLY A 320 -5.99 16.34 10.23
C GLY A 320 -4.46 16.19 10.13
N HIS A 321 -3.83 15.72 11.21
CA HIS A 321 -2.38 15.52 11.28
C HIS A 321 -2.01 14.08 11.68
N PRO A 322 -0.97 13.47 11.08
CA PRO A 322 -0.09 14.04 10.05
C PRO A 322 -0.73 13.97 8.65
N GLN A 323 -0.62 15.02 7.84
CA GLN A 323 -1.12 15.02 6.45
C GLN A 323 -0.18 14.21 5.56
N THR A 324 -0.56 12.96 5.28
CA THR A 324 0.29 11.95 4.66
C THR A 324 -0.55 10.97 3.82
N LYS A 325 0.09 10.35 2.82
CA LYS A 325 -0.47 9.25 2.01
C LYS A 325 -1.08 8.13 2.88
N PRO A 326 -0.35 7.53 3.87
CA PRO A 326 -0.91 6.49 4.75
C PRO A 326 -2.23 6.87 5.42
N ARG A 327 -2.35 8.12 5.91
CA ARG A 327 -3.58 8.59 6.53
C ARG A 327 -4.72 8.71 5.53
N ALA A 328 -4.47 9.25 4.33
CA ALA A 328 -5.47 9.29 3.28
C ALA A 328 -5.95 7.88 2.94
N CYS A 329 -5.03 6.92 2.78
CA CYS A 329 -5.35 5.52 2.54
C CYS A 329 -6.17 4.89 3.67
N ASN A 330 -5.90 5.22 4.95
CA ASN A 330 -6.73 4.76 6.07
C ASN A 330 -8.16 5.32 6.04
N VAL A 331 -8.35 6.57 5.60
CA VAL A 331 -9.70 7.11 5.33
C VAL A 331 -10.34 6.34 4.18
N GLY A 332 -9.61 6.06 3.10
CA GLY A 332 -10.11 5.22 2.00
C GLY A 332 -10.53 3.82 2.48
N LEU A 333 -9.73 3.19 3.34
CA LEU A 333 -9.99 1.88 3.94
C LEU A 333 -11.29 1.86 4.76
N TYR A 334 -11.59 2.95 5.47
CA TYR A 334 -12.84 3.11 6.22
C TYR A 334 -14.09 2.98 5.32
N PHE A 335 -13.99 3.38 4.05
CA PHE A 335 -15.09 3.36 3.08
C PHE A 335 -15.02 2.22 2.05
N ALA A 336 -13.94 1.43 2.05
CA ALA A 336 -13.72 0.36 1.10
C ALA A 336 -14.76 -0.76 1.26
N THR A 337 -15.23 -1.31 0.14
CA THR A 337 -16.26 -2.38 0.13
C THR A 337 -15.80 -3.68 -0.54
N GLY A 338 -14.60 -3.70 -1.10
CA GLY A 338 -14.00 -4.87 -1.72
C GLY A 338 -13.55 -5.90 -0.69
N ASP A 339 -13.66 -7.18 -1.05
CA ASP A 339 -13.05 -8.28 -0.30
C ASP A 339 -11.52 -8.19 -0.39
N PHE A 340 -11.03 -7.65 -1.51
CA PHE A 340 -9.64 -7.31 -1.74
C PHE A 340 -9.49 -5.81 -2.01
N LEU A 341 -8.30 -5.30 -1.67
CA LEU A 341 -7.95 -3.90 -1.83
C LEU A 341 -6.57 -3.78 -2.49
N VAL A 342 -6.39 -2.80 -3.36
CA VAL A 342 -5.06 -2.41 -3.88
C VAL A 342 -4.89 -0.91 -3.77
N ILE A 343 -3.65 -0.49 -3.59
CA ILE A 343 -3.23 0.90 -3.68
C ILE A 343 -2.47 1.12 -4.99
N TYR A 344 -2.86 2.16 -5.74
CA TYR A 344 -2.11 2.69 -6.88
C TYR A 344 -1.77 4.16 -6.67
N ASP A 345 -0.56 4.58 -7.01
CA ASP A 345 -0.18 5.98 -7.11
C ASP A 345 -0.76 6.61 -8.39
N ALA A 346 -0.81 7.94 -8.44
CA ALA A 346 -1.58 8.66 -9.47
C ALA A 346 -0.97 8.51 -10.88
N GLU A 347 0.34 8.30 -10.96
CA GLU A 347 1.12 8.06 -12.18
C GLU A 347 1.18 6.58 -12.61
N ASP A 348 0.70 5.67 -11.76
CA ASP A 348 0.85 4.24 -11.98
C ASP A 348 0.16 3.77 -13.26
N THR A 349 0.85 2.89 -13.98
CA THR A 349 0.31 2.18 -15.13
C THR A 349 0.40 0.67 -14.90
N PRO A 350 -0.56 0.07 -14.17
CA PRO A 350 -0.57 -1.37 -13.90
C PRO A 350 -0.92 -2.17 -15.16
N GLU A 351 -0.33 -3.37 -15.31
CA GLU A 351 -0.79 -4.33 -16.34
C GLU A 351 -2.30 -4.63 -16.18
N PRO A 352 -3.07 -4.73 -17.28
CA PRO A 352 -4.53 -4.89 -17.23
C PRO A 352 -5.04 -6.06 -16.39
N ASP A 353 -4.34 -7.20 -16.41
CA ASP A 353 -4.75 -8.43 -15.73
C ASP A 353 -4.24 -8.54 -14.26
N GLN A 354 -3.66 -7.47 -13.72
CA GLN A 354 -3.00 -7.48 -12.41
C GLN A 354 -3.94 -7.88 -11.26
N LEU A 355 -5.19 -7.39 -11.24
CA LEU A 355 -6.15 -7.73 -10.20
C LEU A 355 -6.52 -9.23 -10.25
N LYS A 356 -6.73 -9.77 -11.45
CA LYS A 356 -7.01 -11.20 -11.64
C LYS A 356 -5.83 -12.07 -11.23
N LYS A 357 -4.59 -11.66 -11.54
CA LYS A 357 -3.36 -12.32 -11.07
C LYS A 357 -3.27 -12.34 -9.54
N ALA A 358 -3.61 -11.24 -8.87
CA ALA A 358 -3.64 -11.16 -7.41
C ALA A 358 -4.68 -12.14 -6.82
N VAL A 359 -5.88 -12.23 -7.39
CA VAL A 359 -6.91 -13.19 -6.97
C VAL A 359 -6.40 -14.64 -7.07
N VAL A 360 -5.74 -15.01 -8.17
CA VAL A 360 -5.15 -16.35 -8.32
C VAL A 360 -4.10 -16.61 -7.23
N ALA A 361 -3.25 -15.62 -6.94
CA ALA A 361 -2.21 -15.74 -5.92
C ALA A 361 -2.79 -15.91 -4.51
N PHE A 362 -3.83 -15.15 -4.15
CA PHE A 362 -4.53 -15.32 -2.87
C PHE A 362 -5.22 -16.68 -2.75
N ARG A 363 -5.89 -17.15 -3.79
CA ARG A 363 -6.51 -18.48 -3.82
C ARG A 363 -5.46 -19.58 -3.62
N ARG A 364 -4.27 -19.43 -4.21
CA ARG A 364 -3.16 -20.37 -4.07
C ARG A 364 -2.51 -20.33 -2.68
N GLY A 365 -2.35 -19.13 -2.12
CA GLY A 365 -1.71 -18.91 -0.82
C GLY A 365 -2.59 -19.23 0.39
N GLY A 366 -3.91 -19.34 0.20
CA GLY A 366 -4.88 -19.54 1.27
C GLY A 366 -5.02 -18.30 2.17
N ASP A 367 -5.54 -18.50 3.38
CA ASP A 367 -5.84 -17.41 4.32
C ASP A 367 -4.57 -16.83 4.99
N ALA A 368 -3.48 -17.59 5.01
CA ALA A 368 -2.20 -17.12 5.53
C ALA A 368 -1.57 -16.02 4.66
N THR A 369 -1.87 -15.98 3.36
CA THR A 369 -1.41 -14.92 2.46
C THR A 369 -2.36 -13.74 2.52
N VAL A 370 -1.93 -12.69 3.23
CA VAL A 370 -2.73 -11.47 3.46
C VAL A 370 -2.42 -10.35 2.49
N CYS A 371 -1.23 -10.40 1.88
CA CYS A 371 -0.79 -9.43 0.88
C CYS A 371 -0.03 -10.10 -0.26
N VAL A 372 -0.20 -9.59 -1.47
CA VAL A 372 0.68 -9.88 -2.60
C VAL A 372 1.17 -8.60 -3.27
N GLN A 373 2.47 -8.55 -3.56
CA GLN A 373 3.15 -7.43 -4.18
C GLN A 373 3.34 -7.69 -5.68
N ALA A 374 2.90 -6.75 -6.54
CA ALA A 374 3.30 -6.73 -7.95
C ALA A 374 4.68 -6.07 -8.12
N SER A 375 5.35 -6.36 -9.24
CA SER A 375 6.62 -5.71 -9.56
C SER A 375 6.41 -4.26 -9.99
N LEU A 376 7.35 -3.38 -9.64
CA LEU A 376 7.41 -2.02 -10.17
C LEU A 376 8.58 -1.89 -11.13
N ASN A 377 8.43 -1.06 -12.16
CA ASN A 377 9.53 -0.69 -13.05
C ASN A 377 9.28 0.67 -13.71
N TYR A 378 10.24 1.16 -14.48
CA TYR A 378 10.19 2.51 -15.02
C TYR A 378 10.03 2.55 -16.54
N PHE A 379 9.22 3.49 -17.02
CA PHE A 379 9.02 3.70 -18.46
C PHE A 379 10.05 4.64 -19.10
N ASN A 380 10.70 5.52 -18.33
CA ASN A 380 11.75 6.43 -18.78
C ASN A 380 13.17 5.89 -18.51
N ASP A 381 13.34 4.57 -18.66
CA ASP A 381 14.59 3.85 -18.40
C ASP A 381 15.80 4.31 -19.24
N SER A 382 15.55 5.04 -20.32
CA SER A 382 16.55 5.52 -21.27
C SER A 382 16.84 7.03 -21.17
N GLU A 383 16.15 7.77 -20.31
CA GLU A 383 16.22 9.24 -20.25
C GLU A 383 17.59 9.77 -19.82
N ASN A 384 18.18 9.26 -18.72
CA ASN A 384 19.53 9.65 -18.31
C ASN A 384 20.25 8.54 -17.50
N VAL A 385 21.47 8.80 -17.04
CA VAL A 385 22.24 7.80 -16.29
C VAL A 385 21.52 7.38 -15.00
N LEU A 386 20.88 8.33 -14.31
CA LEU A 386 20.17 8.05 -13.07
C LEU A 386 18.95 7.16 -13.29
N THR A 387 18.13 7.42 -14.33
CA THR A 387 16.96 6.60 -14.64
C THR A 387 17.35 5.16 -15.03
N ARG A 388 18.47 4.99 -15.75
CA ARG A 388 19.07 3.66 -16.02
C ARG A 388 19.44 2.93 -14.73
N MET A 389 20.13 3.61 -13.80
CA MET A 389 20.52 2.99 -12.52
C MET A 389 19.31 2.61 -11.66
N PHE A 390 18.27 3.45 -11.64
CA PHE A 390 16.99 3.14 -10.99
C PHE A 390 16.35 1.88 -11.55
N THR A 391 16.27 1.78 -12.88
CA THR A 391 15.67 0.64 -13.58
C THR A 391 16.43 -0.65 -13.29
N LEU A 392 17.78 -0.59 -13.27
CA LEU A 392 18.62 -1.72 -12.86
C LEU A 392 18.31 -2.18 -11.43
N GLU A 393 18.19 -1.25 -10.49
CA GLU A 393 17.92 -1.55 -9.10
C GLU A 393 16.52 -2.16 -8.91
N TYR A 394 15.48 -1.57 -9.51
CA TYR A 394 14.10 -2.06 -9.41
C TYR A 394 13.94 -3.43 -10.06
N SER A 395 14.54 -3.63 -11.24
CA SER A 395 14.55 -4.94 -11.89
C SER A 395 15.20 -5.99 -10.98
N TYR A 396 16.37 -5.70 -10.40
CA TYR A 396 16.99 -6.60 -9.43
C TYR A 396 16.09 -6.86 -8.20
N TRP A 397 15.53 -5.79 -7.63
CA TRP A 397 14.77 -5.84 -6.39
C TRP A 397 13.49 -6.66 -6.53
N PHE A 398 12.63 -6.31 -7.48
CA PHE A 398 11.32 -6.95 -7.64
C PHE A 398 11.44 -8.35 -8.24
N ASP A 399 12.32 -8.54 -9.24
CA ASP A 399 12.35 -9.80 -9.97
C ASP A 399 13.14 -10.89 -9.26
N TYR A 400 14.19 -10.53 -8.52
CA TYR A 400 15.07 -11.51 -7.89
C TYR A 400 15.04 -11.45 -6.38
N MET A 401 15.16 -10.26 -5.78
CA MET A 401 15.22 -10.15 -4.33
C MET A 401 13.88 -10.53 -3.68
N LEU A 402 12.77 -9.87 -4.04
CA LEU A 402 11.45 -10.17 -3.46
C LEU A 402 10.98 -11.59 -3.82
N ALA A 403 11.26 -12.04 -5.05
CA ALA A 403 11.04 -13.42 -5.47
C ALA A 403 11.74 -14.44 -4.55
N GLY A 404 13.00 -14.17 -4.21
CA GLY A 404 13.79 -15.02 -3.34
C GLY A 404 13.30 -15.01 -1.89
N LEU A 405 12.79 -13.86 -1.43
CA LEU A 405 12.19 -13.73 -0.10
C LEU A 405 10.89 -14.54 0.00
N ASP A 406 9.99 -14.44 -1.00
CA ASP A 406 8.74 -15.22 -1.06
C ASP A 406 9.02 -16.72 -1.16
N TYR A 407 9.93 -17.13 -2.05
CA TYR A 407 10.36 -18.54 -2.14
C TYR A 407 10.92 -19.06 -0.82
N GLY A 408 11.72 -18.23 -0.15
CA GLY A 408 12.32 -18.54 1.13
C GLY A 408 11.38 -18.42 2.32
N ASP A 409 10.12 -17.99 2.11
CA ASP A 409 9.16 -17.68 3.16
C ASP A 409 9.81 -16.81 4.27
N LEU A 410 10.41 -15.70 3.81
CA LEU A 410 11.11 -14.69 4.60
C LEU A 410 10.30 -13.37 4.60
N PRO A 411 10.52 -12.48 5.58
CA PRO A 411 9.82 -11.20 5.63
C PRO A 411 10.06 -10.36 4.37
N ILE A 412 8.96 -9.84 3.80
CA ILE A 412 8.97 -8.99 2.61
C ILE A 412 8.56 -7.57 3.03
N PRO A 413 9.45 -6.57 2.90
CA PRO A 413 9.01 -5.19 2.88
C PRO A 413 8.27 -4.91 1.57
N LEU A 414 7.06 -4.37 1.65
CA LEU A 414 6.30 -3.96 0.45
C LEU A 414 6.99 -2.77 -0.22
N GLY A 415 6.77 -2.61 -1.51
CA GLY A 415 7.36 -1.54 -2.32
C GLY A 415 6.29 -0.62 -2.87
N GLY A 416 6.05 0.49 -2.19
CA GLY A 416 5.26 1.66 -2.58
C GLY A 416 3.80 1.39 -2.86
N THR A 417 3.56 0.86 -4.05
CA THR A 417 2.28 0.73 -4.70
C THR A 417 2.10 -0.68 -5.24
N SER A 418 0.94 -0.98 -5.83
CA SER A 418 0.58 -2.30 -6.35
C SER A 418 0.69 -3.39 -5.26
N ASN A 419 0.34 -2.98 -4.03
CA ASN A 419 0.22 -3.87 -2.89
C ASN A 419 -1.25 -4.29 -2.81
N HIS A 420 -1.52 -5.56 -3.10
CA HIS A 420 -2.85 -6.12 -3.01
C HIS A 420 -3.03 -6.75 -1.63
N PHE A 421 -4.15 -6.50 -0.98
CA PHE A 421 -4.47 -6.99 0.35
C PHE A 421 -5.81 -7.70 0.36
N ARG A 422 -5.94 -8.68 1.26
CA ARG A 422 -7.25 -9.02 1.81
C ARG A 422 -7.68 -7.86 2.71
N THR A 423 -8.86 -7.29 2.47
CA THR A 423 -9.28 -6.05 3.13
C THR A 423 -9.43 -6.24 4.64
N ASP A 424 -9.99 -7.38 5.07
CA ASP A 424 -10.13 -7.75 6.48
C ASP A 424 -8.79 -7.89 7.20
N ALA A 425 -7.81 -8.53 6.56
CA ALA A 425 -6.47 -8.67 7.11
C ALA A 425 -5.74 -7.32 7.20
N LEU A 426 -5.95 -6.41 6.24
CA LEU A 426 -5.40 -5.05 6.30
C LEU A 426 -5.99 -4.24 7.47
N ILE A 427 -7.29 -4.40 7.73
CA ILE A 427 -7.96 -3.80 8.90
C ILE A 427 -7.39 -4.40 10.20
N GLU A 428 -7.20 -5.71 10.27
CA GLU A 428 -6.59 -6.39 11.43
C GLU A 428 -5.16 -5.93 11.68
N LEU A 429 -4.40 -5.66 10.61
CA LEU A 429 -3.05 -5.11 10.71
C LEU A 429 -3.03 -3.67 11.25
N GLY A 430 -4.17 -2.98 11.29
CA GLY A 430 -4.29 -1.59 11.72
C GLY A 430 -4.04 -0.58 10.60
N GLY A 431 -4.15 -0.99 9.32
CA GLY A 431 -3.95 -0.12 8.16
C GLY A 431 -2.49 0.33 7.97
N TRP A 432 -2.29 1.45 7.29
CA TRP A 432 -0.96 2.04 7.10
C TRP A 432 -0.58 2.91 8.30
N ASP A 433 0.68 2.88 8.74
CA ASP A 433 1.14 3.73 9.85
C ASP A 433 1.37 5.18 9.36
N PRO A 434 0.59 6.18 9.83
CA PRO A 434 0.73 7.57 9.39
C PRO A 434 2.03 8.25 9.82
N TYR A 435 2.76 7.65 10.76
CA TYR A 435 3.99 8.21 11.33
C TYR A 435 5.27 7.58 10.79
N ASN A 436 5.15 6.54 9.95
CA ASN A 436 6.27 5.90 9.28
C ASN A 436 6.40 6.47 7.86
N VAL A 437 7.61 6.90 7.47
CA VAL A 437 7.82 7.51 6.14
C VAL A 437 7.99 6.48 5.01
N THR A 438 7.97 5.19 5.37
CA THR A 438 7.83 4.01 4.50
C THR A 438 6.79 3.06 5.12
N GLU A 439 5.54 3.51 5.10
CA GLU A 439 4.37 2.81 5.64
C GLU A 439 4.13 1.44 5.00
N ASP A 440 4.54 1.29 3.75
CA ASP A 440 4.48 0.10 2.90
C ASP A 440 5.44 -0.99 3.41
N ALA A 441 6.73 -0.65 3.52
CA ALA A 441 7.77 -1.53 4.03
C ALA A 441 7.45 -1.96 5.46
N ASP A 442 6.97 -1.02 6.29
CA ASP A 442 6.46 -1.31 7.63
C ASP A 442 5.34 -2.34 7.60
N LEU A 443 4.29 -2.11 6.80
CA LEU A 443 3.12 -2.97 6.74
C LEU A 443 3.47 -4.42 6.34
N GLY A 444 4.38 -4.60 5.38
CA GLY A 444 4.88 -5.93 5.00
C GLY A 444 5.63 -6.65 6.13
N ILE A 445 6.45 -5.91 6.87
CA ILE A 445 7.17 -6.44 8.04
C ILE A 445 6.21 -6.67 9.21
N ARG A 446 5.20 -5.84 9.39
CA ARG A 446 4.14 -5.99 10.40
C ARG A 446 3.34 -7.27 10.18
N ALA A 447 2.93 -7.51 8.93
CA ALA A 447 2.27 -8.75 8.54
C ALA A 447 3.15 -9.98 8.85
N SER A 448 4.42 -9.92 8.45
CA SER A 448 5.40 -10.98 8.74
C SER A 448 5.60 -11.20 10.23
N ALA A 449 5.64 -10.11 11.01
CA ALA A 449 5.80 -10.14 12.47
C ALA A 449 4.59 -10.78 13.15
N LEU A 450 3.38 -10.62 12.63
CA LEU A 450 2.18 -11.32 13.12
C LEU A 450 2.07 -12.78 12.66
N GLY A 451 2.98 -13.25 11.81
CA GLY A 451 3.01 -14.62 11.30
C GLY A 451 2.31 -14.80 9.95
N TYR A 452 1.74 -13.74 9.38
CA TYR A 452 1.15 -13.78 8.05
C TYR A 452 2.23 -13.90 6.95
N ARG A 453 1.79 -14.32 5.77
CA ARG A 453 2.60 -14.41 4.56
C ARG A 453 2.31 -13.23 3.65
N VAL A 454 3.38 -12.68 3.09
CA VAL A 454 3.36 -11.75 1.96
C VAL A 454 3.93 -12.51 0.76
N GLY A 455 3.20 -12.52 -0.35
CA GLY A 455 3.63 -13.14 -1.60
C GLY A 455 4.00 -12.11 -2.67
N VAL A 456 4.47 -12.59 -3.82
CA VAL A 456 4.73 -11.75 -5.01
C VAL A 456 4.06 -12.29 -6.26
N ILE A 457 3.59 -11.43 -7.15
CA ILE A 457 2.98 -11.81 -8.43
C ILE A 457 3.82 -11.35 -9.63
N ASN A 458 3.69 -12.05 -10.75
CA ASN A 458 4.31 -11.71 -12.04
C ASN A 458 3.43 -10.74 -12.83
N SER A 459 3.30 -9.53 -12.30
CA SER A 459 2.64 -8.39 -12.94
C SER A 459 3.52 -7.16 -12.73
N THR A 460 3.60 -6.27 -13.72
CA THR A 460 4.36 -5.02 -13.59
C THR A 460 3.43 -3.82 -13.57
N THR A 461 3.75 -2.84 -12.72
CA THR A 461 3.24 -1.48 -12.80
C THR A 461 4.37 -0.56 -13.23
N MET A 462 4.14 0.23 -14.27
CA MET A 462 5.12 1.19 -14.77
C MET A 462 4.95 2.55 -14.10
N GLU A 463 6.07 3.14 -13.68
CA GLU A 463 6.19 4.42 -12.98
C GLU A 463 7.22 5.33 -13.65
N GLU A 464 7.28 6.59 -13.21
CA GLU A 464 8.31 7.55 -13.61
C GLU A 464 9.55 7.43 -12.71
N ALA A 465 10.73 7.16 -13.31
CA ALA A 465 12.00 7.24 -12.60
C ALA A 465 12.43 8.69 -12.38
N ASN A 466 13.09 8.93 -11.25
CA ASN A 466 13.64 10.24 -10.94
C ASN A 466 14.77 10.64 -11.90
N THR A 467 14.63 11.80 -12.53
CA THR A 467 15.62 12.33 -13.48
C THR A 467 16.67 13.24 -12.81
N SER A 468 16.48 13.62 -11.53
CA SER A 468 17.25 14.67 -10.85
C SER A 468 17.93 14.17 -9.57
N ILE A 469 19.25 14.37 -9.44
CA ILE A 469 20.03 13.92 -8.27
C ILE A 469 19.52 14.54 -6.94
N PRO A 470 19.23 15.85 -6.83
CA PRO A 470 18.64 16.40 -5.61
C PRO A 470 17.33 15.72 -5.23
N ASN A 471 16.43 15.50 -6.19
CA ASN A 471 15.15 14.83 -5.95
C ASN A 471 15.36 13.35 -5.56
N PHE A 472 16.34 12.67 -6.16
CA PHE A 472 16.75 11.32 -5.79
C PHE A 472 17.21 11.22 -4.33
N ILE A 473 18.10 12.13 -3.90
CA ILE A 473 18.59 12.14 -2.52
C ILE A 473 17.43 12.36 -1.55
N ARG A 474 16.44 13.19 -1.90
CA ARG A 474 15.23 13.35 -1.09
C ARG A 474 14.47 12.04 -0.95
N GLN A 475 14.13 11.43 -2.09
CA GLN A 475 13.41 10.15 -2.14
C GLN A 475 14.12 9.04 -1.34
N ARG A 476 15.41 8.82 -1.59
CA ARG A 476 16.17 7.75 -0.92
C ARG A 476 16.41 8.04 0.55
N SER A 477 16.57 9.30 0.95
CA SER A 477 16.69 9.63 2.37
C SER A 477 15.39 9.31 3.12
N ARG A 478 14.23 9.53 2.49
CA ARG A 478 12.92 9.10 3.03
C ARG A 478 12.89 7.58 3.20
N TRP A 479 13.22 6.83 2.15
CA TRP A 479 13.14 5.35 2.20
C TRP A 479 14.06 4.75 3.26
N ILE A 480 15.32 5.20 3.29
CA ILE A 480 16.30 4.70 4.25
C ILE A 480 15.90 5.08 5.69
N LYS A 481 15.34 6.28 5.90
CA LYS A 481 14.82 6.70 7.21
C LYS A 481 13.67 5.80 7.66
N GLY A 482 12.74 5.47 6.77
CA GLY A 482 11.63 4.58 7.10
C GLY A 482 12.07 3.14 7.41
N TYR A 483 13.11 2.63 6.76
CA TYR A 483 13.76 1.36 7.14
C TYR A 483 14.37 1.43 8.55
N MET A 484 15.01 2.55 8.90
CA MET A 484 15.51 2.77 10.26
C MET A 484 14.35 2.87 11.28
N GLN A 485 13.26 3.56 10.96
CA GLN A 485 12.06 3.63 11.81
C GLN A 485 11.47 2.24 12.05
N THR A 486 11.24 1.48 10.99
CA THR A 486 10.71 0.11 11.05
C THR A 486 11.62 -0.80 11.88
N SER A 487 12.94 -0.69 11.68
CA SER A 487 13.93 -1.41 12.51
C SER A 487 13.78 -1.08 13.99
N LEU A 488 13.63 0.21 14.33
CA LEU A 488 13.46 0.67 15.71
C LEU A 488 12.13 0.21 16.32
N VAL A 489 11.04 0.23 15.57
CA VAL A 489 9.72 -0.24 16.01
C VAL A 489 9.80 -1.71 16.43
N HIS A 490 10.30 -2.57 15.54
CA HIS A 490 10.38 -4.01 15.78
C HIS A 490 11.50 -4.42 16.76
N ALA A 491 12.53 -3.58 16.94
CA ALA A 491 13.56 -3.77 17.96
C ALA A 491 13.11 -3.44 19.40
N ARG A 492 11.86 -3.00 19.61
CA ARG A 492 11.32 -2.77 20.97
C ARG A 492 11.10 -4.08 21.73
N GLN A 493 10.77 -5.16 21.04
CA GLN A 493 10.49 -6.48 21.61
C GLN A 493 11.17 -7.61 20.82
N PRO A 494 12.51 -7.61 20.72
CA PRO A 494 13.24 -8.49 19.79
C PRO A 494 13.11 -9.97 20.14
N ILE A 495 13.01 -10.30 21.44
CA ILE A 495 12.81 -11.69 21.90
C ILE A 495 11.42 -12.20 21.54
N ALA A 496 10.39 -11.35 21.66
CA ALA A 496 9.03 -11.72 21.27
C ALA A 496 8.95 -11.95 19.75
N LEU A 497 9.52 -11.04 18.97
CA LEU A 497 9.62 -11.18 17.52
C LEU A 497 10.35 -12.48 17.15
N LEU A 498 11.53 -12.74 17.72
CA LEU A 498 12.30 -13.96 17.46
C LEU A 498 11.51 -15.24 17.78
N ARG A 499 10.73 -15.26 18.87
CA ARG A 499 9.87 -16.40 19.23
C ARG A 499 8.71 -16.57 18.27
N GLN A 500 8.16 -15.48 17.76
CA GLN A 500 7.00 -15.48 16.87
C GLN A 500 7.34 -15.91 15.43
N ILE A 501 8.41 -15.34 14.85
CA ILE A 501 8.77 -15.59 13.44
C ILE A 501 9.92 -16.60 13.27
N GLY A 502 10.59 -16.97 14.37
CA GLY A 502 11.73 -17.88 14.37
C GLY A 502 13.04 -17.25 13.89
N MET A 503 14.16 -17.93 14.15
CA MET A 503 15.51 -17.42 13.89
C MET A 503 15.77 -17.08 12.42
N ARG A 504 15.29 -17.91 11.48
CA ARG A 504 15.52 -17.70 10.05
C ARG A 504 14.90 -16.40 9.55
N ARG A 505 13.61 -16.16 9.86
CA ARG A 505 12.90 -14.94 9.46
C ARG A 505 13.42 -13.73 10.23
N PHE A 506 13.78 -13.90 11.51
CA PHE A 506 14.40 -12.84 12.31
C PHE A 506 15.73 -12.36 11.73
N LEU A 507 16.63 -13.28 11.35
CA LEU A 507 17.90 -12.92 10.71
C LEU A 507 17.69 -12.24 9.35
N ALA A 508 16.72 -12.71 8.55
CA ALA A 508 16.37 -12.06 7.29
C ALA A 508 15.85 -10.63 7.52
N PHE A 509 14.97 -10.43 8.50
CA PHE A 509 14.51 -9.10 8.93
C PHE A 509 15.68 -8.20 9.33
N VAL A 510 16.59 -8.68 10.19
CA VAL A 510 17.74 -7.90 10.65
C VAL A 510 18.67 -7.54 9.49
N LEU A 511 19.02 -8.51 8.64
CA LEU A 511 19.95 -8.29 7.53
C LEU A 511 19.38 -7.41 6.41
N LEU A 512 18.06 -7.46 6.20
CA LEU A 512 17.38 -6.67 5.18
C LEU A 512 17.00 -5.28 5.66
N ILE A 513 16.25 -5.18 6.75
CA ILE A 513 15.62 -3.94 7.21
C ILE A 513 16.59 -3.08 8.01
N ALA A 514 17.29 -3.66 8.99
CA ALA A 514 18.32 -2.94 9.75
C ALA A 514 19.67 -2.90 9.02
N GLY A 515 20.01 -3.99 8.32
CA GLY A 515 21.31 -4.15 7.65
C GLY A 515 21.48 -3.26 6.42
N THR A 516 20.42 -2.95 5.68
CA THR A 516 20.52 -2.09 4.47
C THR A 516 20.92 -0.65 4.80
N PRO A 517 20.27 0.06 5.74
CA PRO A 517 20.72 1.37 6.18
C PRO A 517 22.17 1.38 6.69
N LEU A 518 22.56 0.37 7.48
CA LEU A 518 23.94 0.23 7.98
C LEU A 518 24.94 0.02 6.84
N THR A 519 24.58 -0.77 5.84
CA THR A 519 25.40 -0.99 4.64
C THR A 519 25.64 0.34 3.92
N PHE A 520 24.58 1.13 3.68
CA PHE A 520 24.72 2.42 3.00
C PHE A 520 25.49 3.45 3.81
N LEU A 521 25.32 3.51 5.13
CA LEU A 521 26.16 4.34 6.01
C LEU A 521 27.64 3.92 5.96
N GLY A 522 27.92 2.63 5.76
CA GLY A 522 29.28 2.11 5.68
C GLY A 522 30.01 2.38 4.36
N VAL A 523 29.30 2.69 3.26
CA VAL A 523 29.89 2.85 1.92
C VAL A 523 31.01 3.89 1.90
N ILE A 524 30.73 5.15 2.25
CA ILE A 524 31.74 6.22 2.22
C ILE A 524 32.93 5.91 3.17
N PRO A 525 32.71 5.54 4.45
CA PRO A 525 33.80 5.13 5.34
C PRO A 525 34.67 4.02 4.77
N PHE A 526 34.08 2.98 4.18
CA PHE A 526 34.86 1.89 3.57
C PHE A 526 35.64 2.34 2.34
N TYR A 527 35.10 3.24 1.53
CA TYR A 527 35.82 3.81 0.37
C TYR A 527 37.02 4.63 0.85
N VAL A 528 36.84 5.45 1.90
CA VAL A 528 37.91 6.25 2.50
C VAL A 528 39.00 5.35 3.10
N VAL A 529 38.62 4.33 3.88
CA VAL A 529 39.57 3.37 4.46
C VAL A 529 40.34 2.62 3.37
N THR A 530 39.65 2.21 2.30
CA THR A 530 40.29 1.54 1.15
C THR A 530 41.27 2.47 0.45
N ALA A 531 40.89 3.74 0.20
CA ALA A 531 41.77 4.72 -0.42
C ALA A 531 43.02 5.00 0.44
N ILE A 532 42.85 5.15 1.76
CA ILE A 532 43.98 5.31 2.69
C ILE A 532 44.90 4.09 2.64
N THR A 533 44.33 2.87 2.65
CA THR A 533 45.12 1.63 2.59
C THR A 533 45.93 1.50 1.30
N VAL A 534 45.42 2.02 0.18
CA VAL A 534 46.11 1.98 -1.13
C VAL A 534 47.17 3.06 -1.26
N VAL A 535 46.95 4.25 -0.69
CA VAL A 535 47.81 5.43 -0.88
C VAL A 535 48.87 5.57 0.22
N ALA A 536 48.56 5.17 1.46
CA ALA A 536 49.48 5.32 2.59
C ALA A 536 50.59 4.27 2.57
N PRO A 537 51.81 4.61 3.04
CA PRO A 537 52.88 3.65 3.25
C PRO A 537 52.45 2.50 4.17
N LEU A 538 52.81 1.27 3.80
CA LEU A 538 52.40 0.05 4.51
C LEU A 538 52.81 0.09 6.00
N GLU A 539 53.95 0.70 6.30
CA GLU A 539 54.48 0.84 7.67
C GLU A 539 53.58 1.69 8.57
N ILE A 540 52.82 2.63 8.01
CA ILE A 540 51.84 3.45 8.74
C ILE A 540 50.54 2.67 8.88
N VAL A 541 50.10 1.98 7.83
CA VAL A 541 48.84 1.21 7.83
C VAL A 541 48.91 0.06 8.84
N GLU A 542 50.02 -0.68 8.89
CA GLU A 542 50.21 -1.82 9.80
C GLU A 542 50.21 -1.43 11.29
N GLN A 543 50.50 -0.16 11.62
CA GLN A 543 50.45 0.33 13.00
C GLN A 543 49.01 0.46 13.53
N PHE A 544 48.05 0.71 12.64
CA PHE A 544 46.64 0.95 13.02
C PHE A 544 45.72 -0.20 12.61
N PHE A 545 46.10 -0.99 11.59
CA PHE A 545 45.27 -2.04 11.02
C PHE A 545 46.05 -3.35 10.92
N PRO A 546 45.66 -4.40 11.67
CA PRO A 546 46.23 -5.72 11.49
C PRO A 546 46.04 -6.22 10.05
N VAL A 547 47.05 -6.91 9.51
CA VAL A 547 47.05 -7.42 8.12
C VAL A 547 45.79 -8.25 7.81
N TRP A 548 45.33 -9.08 8.75
CA TRP A 548 44.11 -9.88 8.57
C TRP A 548 42.86 -9.02 8.38
N LEU A 549 42.77 -7.86 9.05
CA LEU A 549 41.63 -6.96 8.95
C LEU A 549 41.61 -6.27 7.58
N LEU A 550 42.78 -5.87 7.08
CA LEU A 550 42.93 -5.28 5.74
C LEU A 550 42.51 -6.25 4.64
N TRP A 551 42.87 -7.54 4.76
CA TRP A 551 42.43 -8.55 3.80
C TRP A 551 40.92 -8.77 3.84
N ILE A 552 40.30 -8.82 5.02
CA ILE A 552 38.85 -8.98 5.15
C ILE A 552 38.11 -7.76 4.57
N THR A 553 38.55 -6.54 4.88
CA THR A 553 37.92 -5.31 4.38
C THR A 553 38.06 -5.21 2.87
N LEU A 554 39.26 -5.44 2.32
CA LEU A 554 39.50 -5.43 0.88
C LEU A 554 38.70 -6.51 0.15
N LEU A 555 38.67 -7.73 0.68
CA LEU A 555 37.92 -8.83 0.07
C LEU A 555 36.43 -8.54 0.08
N ASN A 556 35.89 -8.08 1.22
CA ASN A 556 34.47 -7.68 1.33
C ASN A 556 34.15 -6.55 0.37
N PHE A 557 35.05 -5.59 0.23
CA PHE A 557 34.90 -4.48 -0.68
C PHE A 557 34.80 -4.97 -2.13
N VAL A 558 35.81 -5.70 -2.61
CA VAL A 558 35.89 -6.18 -3.99
C VAL A 558 34.77 -7.16 -4.29
N ILE A 559 34.61 -8.21 -3.47
CA ILE A 559 33.58 -9.23 -3.68
C ILE A 559 32.20 -8.58 -3.57
N GLY A 560 31.97 -7.72 -2.58
CA GLY A 560 30.67 -7.09 -2.41
C GLY A 560 30.29 -6.20 -3.58
N ASN A 561 31.24 -5.42 -4.11
CA ASN A 561 31.05 -4.64 -5.32
C ASN A 561 30.72 -5.54 -6.52
N VAL A 562 31.53 -6.58 -6.77
CA VAL A 562 31.35 -7.50 -7.90
C VAL A 562 30.00 -8.23 -7.81
N VAL A 563 29.63 -8.72 -6.63
CA VAL A 563 28.36 -9.39 -6.37
C VAL A 563 27.19 -8.46 -6.69
N MET A 564 27.21 -7.22 -6.17
CA MET A 564 26.10 -6.31 -6.38
C MET A 564 26.02 -5.79 -7.83
N ILE A 565 27.16 -5.58 -8.52
CA ILE A 565 27.21 -5.33 -9.97
C ILE A 565 26.56 -6.49 -10.72
N TYR A 566 26.96 -7.72 -10.42
CA TYR A 566 26.40 -8.92 -11.04
C TYR A 566 24.89 -9.02 -10.82
N LEU A 567 24.42 -8.82 -9.59
CA LEU A 567 22.99 -8.84 -9.25
C LEU A 567 22.20 -7.77 -10.04
N SER A 568 22.73 -6.55 -10.17
CA SER A 568 22.13 -5.50 -11.00
C SER A 568 22.13 -5.87 -12.49
N MET A 569 23.15 -6.58 -12.98
CA MET A 569 23.17 -7.06 -14.37
C MET A 569 22.08 -8.10 -14.64
N MET A 570 21.70 -8.93 -13.67
CA MET A 570 20.65 -9.96 -13.86
C MET A 570 19.28 -9.36 -14.17
N GLY A 571 18.95 -8.20 -13.59
CA GLY A 571 17.69 -7.46 -13.80
C GLY A 571 17.30 -7.36 -15.28
N PRO A 572 18.11 -6.64 -16.09
CA PRO A 572 17.89 -6.48 -17.52
C PRO A 572 17.70 -7.76 -18.34
N TYR A 573 18.39 -8.85 -17.99
CA TYR A 573 18.29 -10.09 -18.76
C TYR A 573 16.89 -10.67 -18.73
N LYS A 574 16.20 -10.60 -17.59
CA LYS A 574 14.82 -11.09 -17.45
C LYS A 574 13.84 -10.24 -18.26
N ARG A 575 14.03 -8.92 -18.22
CA ARG A 575 13.11 -7.96 -18.85
C ARG A 575 13.40 -7.69 -20.33
N GLY A 576 14.46 -8.28 -20.88
CA GLY A 576 14.89 -8.02 -22.26
C GLY A 576 15.50 -6.64 -22.48
N THR A 577 15.79 -5.88 -21.42
CA THR A 577 16.36 -4.53 -21.49
C THR A 577 17.89 -4.55 -21.55
N PHE A 578 18.47 -5.39 -22.41
CA PHE A 578 19.91 -5.68 -22.46
C PHE A 578 20.81 -4.44 -22.61
N HIS A 579 20.28 -3.36 -23.19
CA HIS A 579 20.98 -2.08 -23.33
C HIS A 579 21.37 -1.45 -21.97
N LEU A 580 20.77 -1.89 -20.86
CA LEU A 580 21.06 -1.44 -19.50
C LEU A 580 22.22 -2.20 -18.82
N VAL A 581 22.58 -3.40 -19.28
CA VAL A 581 23.49 -4.32 -18.56
C VAL A 581 24.83 -3.67 -18.19
N LEU A 582 25.47 -2.98 -19.13
CA LEU A 582 26.79 -2.38 -18.90
C LEU A 582 26.73 -1.17 -17.95
N TRP A 583 25.57 -0.54 -17.77
CA TRP A 583 25.41 0.55 -16.82
C TRP A 583 25.55 0.09 -15.37
N ALA A 584 25.34 -1.20 -15.09
CA ALA A 584 25.57 -1.77 -13.77
C ALA A 584 27.01 -1.59 -13.27
N LEU A 585 27.99 -1.37 -14.16
CA LEU A 585 29.37 -1.03 -13.79
C LEU A 585 29.49 0.30 -13.03
N LEU A 586 28.49 1.19 -13.12
CA LEU A 586 28.44 2.46 -12.39
C LEU A 586 27.86 2.34 -10.98
N ASN A 587 27.46 1.13 -10.55
CA ASN A 587 26.98 0.87 -9.20
C ASN A 587 27.85 1.44 -8.07
N PRO A 588 29.21 1.35 -8.11
CA PRO A 588 30.04 1.93 -7.07
C PRO A 588 29.84 3.43 -6.87
N LEU A 589 29.53 4.18 -7.94
CA LEU A 589 29.20 5.61 -7.87
C LEU A 589 27.77 5.83 -7.37
N TYR A 590 26.83 4.99 -7.84
CA TYR A 590 25.44 5.04 -7.42
C TYR A 590 25.25 4.79 -5.91
N TRP A 591 26.10 3.96 -5.30
CA TRP A 591 26.07 3.73 -3.85
C TRP A 591 26.62 4.88 -3.02
N VAL A 592 27.51 5.71 -3.58
CA VAL A 592 27.92 6.96 -2.91
C VAL A 592 26.70 7.86 -2.74
N LEU A 593 25.83 7.97 -3.76
CA LEU A 593 24.58 8.72 -3.65
C LEU A 593 23.65 8.13 -2.58
N HIS A 594 23.52 6.80 -2.53
CA HIS A 594 22.79 6.12 -1.45
C HIS A 594 23.37 6.41 -0.06
N SER A 595 24.70 6.45 0.06
CA SER A 595 25.38 6.76 1.32
C SER A 595 25.10 8.19 1.78
N ILE A 596 25.17 9.17 0.86
CA ILE A 596 24.78 10.57 1.14
C ILE A 596 23.33 10.63 1.62
N ALA A 597 22.42 9.93 0.93
CA ALA A 597 21.02 9.83 1.35
C ALA A 597 20.85 9.15 2.71
N ALA A 598 21.65 8.14 3.04
CA ALA A 598 21.63 7.44 4.34
C ALA A 598 22.08 8.34 5.50
N TYR A 599 23.12 9.15 5.30
CA TYR A 599 23.56 10.12 6.31
C TYR A 599 22.51 11.21 6.54
N LYS A 600 21.90 11.70 5.44
CA LYS A 600 20.76 12.62 5.53
C LYS A 600 19.58 11.99 6.28
N ALA A 601 19.24 10.74 5.97
CA ALA A 601 18.19 9.97 6.63
C ALA A 601 18.45 9.83 8.14
N LEU A 602 19.68 9.49 8.52
CA LEU A 602 20.09 9.36 9.93
C LEU A 602 19.96 10.70 10.67
N TRP A 603 20.42 11.79 10.06
CA TRP A 603 20.27 13.12 10.63
C TRP A 603 18.79 13.47 10.84
N GLN A 604 17.94 13.23 9.84
CA GLN A 604 16.50 13.49 9.94
C GLN A 604 15.78 12.57 10.93
N LEU A 605 16.20 11.32 11.08
CA LEU A 605 15.63 10.43 12.08
C LEU A 605 15.81 11.00 13.50
N LEU A 606 16.91 11.70 13.74
CA LEU A 606 17.23 12.31 15.03
C LEU A 606 16.57 13.68 15.21
N THR A 607 16.46 14.48 14.15
CA THR A 607 15.96 15.87 14.24
C THR A 607 14.49 16.05 13.88
N ASN A 608 13.99 15.28 12.92
CA ASN A 608 12.62 15.38 12.40
C ASN A 608 12.11 14.04 11.83
N PRO A 609 11.82 13.05 12.71
CA PRO A 609 11.61 11.65 12.30
C PRO A 609 10.38 11.45 11.40
N HIS A 610 9.31 12.21 11.62
CA HIS A 610 8.05 12.09 10.87
C HIS A 610 7.98 12.99 9.64
N TYR A 611 9.05 13.74 9.33
CA TYR A 611 9.05 14.64 8.18
C TYR A 611 9.03 13.87 6.87
N TRP A 612 7.99 14.11 6.09
CA TRP A 612 7.85 13.56 4.74
C TRP A 612 8.51 14.48 3.72
N GLU A 613 9.65 14.06 3.17
CA GLU A 613 10.24 14.74 2.02
C GLU A 613 9.46 14.43 0.76
N LYS A 614 8.61 15.36 0.33
CA LYS A 614 7.88 15.26 -0.93
C LYS A 614 8.86 15.27 -2.10
N THR A 615 8.60 14.39 -3.06
CA THR A 615 9.28 14.32 -4.34
C THR A 615 8.44 15.00 -5.40
N GLU A 616 9.09 15.59 -6.39
CA GLU A 616 8.43 16.12 -7.58
C GLU A 616 8.29 14.99 -8.60
N HIS A 617 7.08 14.82 -9.14
CA HIS A 617 6.73 13.92 -10.25
C HIS A 617 6.48 14.76 -11.52
N GLY A 618 6.45 14.12 -12.69
CA GLY A 618 6.26 14.79 -13.98
C GLY A 618 7.48 15.60 -14.43
N LEU A 619 8.68 15.20 -14.02
CA LEU A 619 9.94 15.84 -14.44
C LEU A 619 10.44 15.29 -15.78
N THR A 620 9.95 14.12 -16.17
CA THR A 620 10.32 13.46 -17.41
C THR A 620 9.85 14.24 -18.64
N THR A 621 10.69 14.23 -19.66
CA THR A 621 10.31 14.68 -21.01
C THR A 621 9.76 13.55 -21.87
N HIS A 622 9.80 12.30 -21.39
CA HIS A 622 9.25 11.15 -22.09
C HIS A 622 7.74 11.08 -21.88
N VAL A 623 7.00 11.05 -22.98
CA VAL A 623 5.58 10.72 -22.96
C VAL A 623 5.47 9.20 -23.02
N HIS A 624 4.81 8.59 -22.04
CA HIS A 624 4.46 7.17 -22.11
C HIS A 624 3.42 6.98 -23.22
N SER A 625 3.86 6.66 -24.43
CA SER A 625 2.96 6.24 -25.51
C SER A 625 2.47 4.82 -25.23
N HIS A 626 1.16 4.67 -24.99
CA HIS A 626 0.47 3.38 -24.82
C HIS A 626 0.69 2.42 -25.99
#